data_AF-A0A0J6SKU4-F1
#
_entry.id   AF-A0A0J6SKU4-F1
#
_cell.length_a   1.000
_cell.length_b   1.000
_cell.length_c   1.000
_cell.angle_alpha   90.00
_cell.angle_beta   90.00
_cell.angle_gamma   90.00
#
_symmetry.space_group_name_H-M   'P 1'
#
loop_
_entity.id
_entity.type
_entity.pdbx_description
1 polymer ?
#
loop_
_entity_poly.entity_id
_entity_poly.type
_entity_poly.pdbx_seq_one_letter_code
_entity_poly.pdbx_strand_id
1 'polypeptide(L)'
;MRRRAVPMKVQRDAALDLCAELMRKLGMIPVEVETVEWQLDHNPALALRPIDPVTGEHQPHQHSRKHLVWMTKAAHREKTTGRRGTSDLSLRDGDQGKIAKVDRLQEQQAEFRERLLAKGEPRDQPERSEKRSTKWPKRPFSKKENRRV
;
A
#
# COMPACT_ATOMS: atom_id res chain seq x y z
N MET A 1 -48.33 2.33 50.05
CA MET A 1 -47.76 1.35 49.09
C MET A 1 -46.39 0.90 49.60
N ARG A 2 -46.20 -0.38 49.93
CA ARG A 2 -44.87 -0.92 50.28
C ARG A 2 -44.09 -1.19 48.98
N ARG A 3 -42.90 -0.59 48.84
CA ARG A 3 -42.00 -0.91 47.70
C ARG A 3 -41.52 -2.35 47.87
N ARG A 4 -41.57 -3.13 46.79
CA ARG A 4 -41.01 -4.49 46.79
C ARG A 4 -39.49 -4.42 46.98
N ALA A 5 -38.94 -5.33 47.78
CA ALA A 5 -37.50 -5.43 47.96
C ALA A 5 -36.84 -5.79 46.62
N VAL A 6 -35.82 -5.02 46.22
CA VAL A 6 -35.05 -5.30 45.01
C VAL A 6 -34.12 -6.48 45.31
N PRO A 7 -34.05 -7.52 44.45
CA PRO A 7 -33.16 -8.65 44.66
C PRO A 7 -31.69 -8.22 44.75
N MET A 8 -30.93 -8.81 45.68
CA MET A 8 -29.51 -8.49 45.92
C MET A 8 -28.64 -8.60 44.65
N LYS A 9 -28.95 -9.55 43.76
CA LYS A 9 -28.25 -9.72 42.48
C LYS A 9 -28.32 -8.44 41.63
N VAL A 10 -29.49 -7.82 41.54
CA VAL A 10 -29.72 -6.60 40.75
C VAL A 10 -28.94 -5.43 41.34
N GLN A 11 -28.90 -5.33 42.68
CA GLN A 11 -28.13 -4.28 43.36
C GLN A 11 -26.62 -4.45 43.14
N ARG A 12 -26.12 -5.69 43.22
CA ARG A 12 -24.72 -6.02 42.93
C ARG A 12 -24.34 -5.64 41.50
N ASP A 13 -25.14 -6.07 40.54
CA ASP A 13 -24.85 -5.86 39.12
C ASP A 13 -24.85 -4.36 38.80
N ALA A 14 -25.83 -3.59 39.32
CA ALA A 14 -25.85 -2.14 39.18
C ALA A 14 -24.65 -1.43 39.84
N ALA A 15 -24.18 -1.93 41.00
CA ALA A 15 -23.00 -1.39 41.66
C ALA A 15 -21.71 -1.64 40.85
N LEU A 16 -21.58 -2.82 40.24
CA LEU A 16 -20.45 -3.15 39.37
C LEU A 16 -20.42 -2.27 38.12
N ASP A 17 -21.58 -2.06 37.48
CA ASP A 17 -21.70 -1.17 36.32
C ASP A 17 -21.30 0.27 36.66
N LEU A 18 -21.77 0.78 37.80
CA LEU A 18 -21.41 2.12 38.28
C LEU A 18 -19.90 2.23 38.56
N CYS A 19 -19.30 1.21 39.20
CA CYS A 19 -17.86 1.17 39.43
C CYS A 19 -17.07 1.20 38.11
N ALA A 20 -17.48 0.41 37.10
CA ALA A 20 -16.84 0.41 35.80
C ALA A 20 -16.95 1.77 35.09
N GLU A 21 -18.11 2.43 35.17
CA GLU A 21 -18.30 3.78 34.62
C GLU A 21 -17.41 4.82 35.32
N LEU A 22 -17.32 4.78 36.65
CA LEU A 22 -16.47 5.68 37.42
C LEU A 22 -14.98 5.44 37.12
N MET A 23 -14.54 4.19 37.02
CA MET A 23 -13.16 3.84 36.65
C MET A 23 -12.81 4.34 35.23
N ARG A 24 -13.76 4.30 34.30
CA ARG A 24 -13.61 4.92 32.96
C ARG A 24 -13.47 6.43 33.04
N LYS A 25 -14.34 7.11 33.81
CA LYS A 25 -14.27 8.58 34.01
C LYS A 25 -12.97 9.03 34.68
N LEU A 26 -12.44 8.22 35.59
CA LEU A 26 -11.17 8.47 36.27
C LEU A 26 -9.94 8.09 35.41
N GLY A 27 -10.14 7.60 34.18
CA GLY A 27 -9.05 7.20 33.29
C GLY A 27 -8.29 5.95 33.74
N MET A 28 -8.81 5.21 34.72
CA MET A 28 -8.23 3.95 35.19
C MET A 28 -8.48 2.81 34.20
N ILE A 29 -9.61 2.88 33.49
CA ILE A 29 -9.93 2.01 32.36
C ILE A 29 -9.96 2.91 31.12
N PRO A 30 -9.05 2.73 30.15
CA PRO A 30 -9.14 3.42 28.87
C PRO A 30 -10.52 3.15 28.24
N VAL A 31 -11.30 4.23 28.04
CA VAL A 31 -12.70 4.18 27.57
C VAL A 31 -12.78 3.62 26.15
N GLU A 32 -11.74 3.88 25.37
CA GLU A 32 -11.53 3.34 24.03
C GLU A 32 -10.05 2.99 23.95
N VAL A 33 -9.70 1.73 24.26
CA VAL A 33 -8.46 1.21 23.68
C VAL A 33 -8.80 1.01 22.22
N GLU A 34 -8.50 2.01 21.37
CA GLU A 34 -8.31 1.71 19.96
C GLU A 34 -7.23 0.63 19.94
N THR A 35 -7.65 -0.63 19.76
CA THR A 35 -6.74 -1.74 19.62
C THR A 35 -5.99 -1.50 18.33
N VAL A 36 -4.82 -0.87 18.44
CA VAL A 36 -3.94 -0.65 17.31
C VAL A 36 -3.51 -2.03 16.83
N GLU A 37 -4.06 -2.47 15.70
CA GLU A 37 -3.66 -3.73 15.08
C GLU A 37 -2.25 -3.58 14.50
N TRP A 38 -1.31 -4.30 15.09
CA TRP A 38 0.07 -4.39 14.62
C TRP A 38 0.25 -5.56 13.66
N GLN A 39 1.09 -5.37 12.64
CA GLN A 39 1.48 -6.37 11.67
C GLN A 39 2.99 -6.36 11.51
N LEU A 40 3.58 -7.55 11.36
CA LEU A 40 4.99 -7.71 11.02
C LEU A 40 5.14 -7.67 9.50
N ASP A 41 5.92 -6.72 8.98
CA ASP A 41 6.10 -6.52 7.54
C ASP A 41 7.57 -6.48 7.11
N HIS A 42 7.82 -6.71 5.82
CA HIS A 42 9.14 -6.71 5.19
C HIS A 42 9.51 -5.31 4.66
N ASN A 43 10.67 -4.80 5.06
CA ASN A 43 11.22 -3.54 4.53
C ASN A 43 12.67 -3.74 4.03
N PRO A 44 12.95 -3.67 2.72
CA PRO A 44 11.99 -3.50 1.61
C PRO A 44 11.11 -4.75 1.42
N ALA A 45 10.02 -4.59 0.66
CA ALA A 45 9.13 -5.69 0.27
C ALA A 45 9.90 -6.80 -0.45
N LEU A 46 9.54 -8.07 -0.22
CA LEU A 46 10.28 -9.22 -0.77
C LEU A 46 10.42 -9.19 -2.29
N ALA A 47 9.35 -8.83 -3.00
CA ALA A 47 9.36 -8.71 -4.47
C ALA A 47 10.30 -7.61 -5.00
N LEU A 48 10.69 -6.65 -4.15
CA LEU A 48 11.65 -5.61 -4.50
C LEU A 48 13.09 -5.98 -4.14
N ARG A 49 13.31 -7.14 -3.50
CA ARG A 49 14.66 -7.59 -3.11
C ARG A 49 15.33 -8.30 -4.28
N PRO A 50 16.63 -8.07 -4.50
CA PRO A 50 17.40 -8.90 -5.41
C PRO A 50 17.38 -10.36 -4.95
N ILE A 51 17.31 -11.28 -5.91
CA ILE A 51 17.43 -12.71 -5.70
C ILE A 51 18.85 -13.11 -6.08
N ASP A 52 19.52 -13.82 -5.18
CA ASP A 52 20.82 -14.41 -5.45
C ASP A 52 20.68 -15.47 -6.55
N PRO A 53 21.39 -15.35 -7.69
CA PRO A 53 21.24 -16.28 -8.79
C PRO A 53 21.74 -17.70 -8.48
N VAL A 54 22.57 -17.87 -7.46
CA VAL A 54 23.14 -19.18 -7.08
C VAL A 54 22.23 -19.90 -6.09
N THR A 55 21.78 -19.20 -5.06
CA THR A 55 21.01 -19.82 -3.97
C THR A 55 19.50 -19.69 -4.17
N GLY A 56 19.05 -18.75 -5.01
CA GLY A 56 17.64 -18.41 -5.16
C GLY A 56 17.06 -17.63 -3.98
N GLU A 57 17.89 -17.22 -3.02
CA GLU A 57 17.45 -16.51 -1.82
C GLU A 57 17.39 -15.00 -2.02
N HIS A 58 16.48 -14.34 -1.31
CA HIS A 58 16.45 -12.88 -1.27
C HIS A 58 17.67 -12.32 -0.54
N GLN A 59 18.25 -11.24 -1.08
CA GLN A 59 19.24 -10.43 -0.41
C GLN A 59 18.64 -9.06 -0.11
N PRO A 60 18.42 -8.67 1.16
CA PRO A 60 18.65 -9.41 2.39
C PRO A 60 17.65 -10.56 2.60
N HIS A 61 18.07 -11.58 3.37
CA HIS A 61 17.27 -12.78 3.64
C HIS A 61 15.88 -12.45 4.19
N GLN A 62 14.87 -13.23 3.81
CA GLN A 62 13.46 -12.99 4.15
C GLN A 62 13.21 -12.91 5.66
N HIS A 63 13.91 -13.74 6.45
CA HIS A 63 13.80 -13.76 7.91
C HIS A 63 14.83 -12.88 8.63
N SER A 64 15.54 -12.01 7.90
CA SER A 64 16.49 -11.08 8.51
C SER A 64 15.76 -10.12 9.45
N ARG A 65 16.03 -10.22 10.77
CA ARG A 65 15.44 -9.34 11.80
C ARG A 65 15.57 -7.84 11.50
N LYS A 66 16.68 -7.42 10.86
CA LYS A 66 16.90 -6.01 10.46
C LYS A 66 15.91 -5.47 9.42
N HIS A 67 15.22 -6.36 8.71
CA HIS A 67 14.33 -6.03 7.60
C HIS A 67 12.89 -6.50 7.86
N LEU A 68 12.59 -6.91 9.10
CA LEU A 68 11.26 -7.21 9.61
C LEU A 68 10.87 -6.10 10.59
N VAL A 69 9.83 -5.35 10.26
CA VAL A 69 9.41 -4.15 10.99
C VAL A 69 7.98 -4.33 11.47
N TRP A 70 7.75 -4.12 12.77
CA TRP A 70 6.41 -4.00 13.31
C TRP A 70 5.82 -2.65 12.92
N MET A 71 4.65 -2.67 12.30
CA MET A 71 3.94 -1.47 11.89
C MET A 71 2.45 -1.61 12.14
N THR A 72 1.75 -0.48 12.27
CA THR A 72 0.29 -0.49 12.37
C THR A 72 -0.30 -0.89 11.03
N LYS A 73 -1.49 -1.52 11.05
CA LYS A 73 -2.21 -1.90 9.82
C LYS A 73 -2.46 -0.72 8.88
N ALA A 74 -2.68 0.48 9.44
CA ALA A 74 -2.81 1.71 8.67
C ALA A 74 -1.51 2.08 7.94
N ALA A 75 -0.37 2.06 8.66
CA ALA A 75 0.93 2.33 8.07
C ALA A 75 1.33 1.27 7.02
N HIS A 76 1.03 -0.01 7.28
CA HIS A 76 1.24 -1.08 6.32
C HIS A 76 0.45 -0.84 5.03
N ARG A 77 -0.85 -0.51 5.15
CA ARG A 77 -1.70 -0.21 3.98
C ARG A 77 -1.17 0.98 3.16
N GLU A 78 -0.73 2.03 3.82
CA GLU A 78 -0.12 3.21 3.17
C GLU A 78 1.18 2.83 2.45
N LYS A 79 2.04 2.03 3.07
CA LYS A 79 3.26 1.51 2.43
C LYS A 79 2.95 0.64 1.21
N THR A 80 2.01 -0.30 1.32
CA THR A 80 1.68 -1.23 0.23
C THR A 80 1.05 -0.52 -0.96
N THR A 81 0.04 0.32 -0.70
CA THR A 81 -0.82 0.89 -1.74
C THR A 81 -0.53 2.35 -2.09
N GLY A 82 0.35 3.01 -1.33
CA GLY A 82 0.57 4.46 -1.42
C GLY A 82 -0.43 5.24 -0.57
N ARG A 83 -0.23 6.56 -0.52
CA ARG A 83 -1.04 7.47 0.29
C ARG A 83 -2.39 7.67 -0.38
N ARG A 84 -3.50 7.32 0.28
CA ARG A 84 -4.83 7.59 -0.31
C ARG A 84 -5.25 9.03 0.00
N GLY A 85 -5.03 9.92 -0.96
CA GLY A 85 -5.53 11.30 -0.96
C GLY A 85 -6.58 11.54 -2.05
N THR A 86 -7.00 12.79 -2.22
CA THR A 86 -8.02 13.21 -3.21
C THR A 86 -7.47 13.38 -4.64
N SER A 87 -6.17 13.13 -4.87
CA SER A 87 -5.52 13.31 -6.17
C SER A 87 -4.84 12.04 -6.65
N ASP A 88 -4.81 11.79 -7.96
CA ASP A 88 -4.10 10.65 -8.56
C ASP A 88 -2.60 10.62 -8.21
N LEU A 89 -2.02 11.76 -7.88
CA LEU A 89 -0.63 11.87 -7.40
C LEU A 89 -0.42 11.23 -6.03
N SER A 90 -1.46 11.12 -5.20
CA SER A 90 -1.37 10.52 -3.87
C SER A 90 -1.14 9.00 -3.93
N LEU A 91 -1.63 8.34 -5.00
CA LEU A 91 -1.40 6.91 -5.27
C LEU A 91 0.05 6.58 -5.65
N ARG A 92 0.93 7.59 -5.79
CA ARG A 92 2.33 7.38 -6.12
C ARG A 92 3.11 6.90 -4.89
N ASP A 93 4.13 6.08 -5.15
CA ASP A 93 5.13 5.58 -4.19
C ASP A 93 4.77 4.39 -3.28
N GLY A 94 3.63 3.73 -3.50
CA GLY A 94 3.34 2.43 -2.89
C GLY A 94 4.25 1.30 -3.42
N ASP A 95 4.52 0.30 -2.58
CA ASP A 95 5.33 -0.87 -2.96
C ASP A 95 4.77 -1.59 -4.19
N GLN A 96 3.44 -1.71 -4.31
CA GLN A 96 2.80 -2.32 -5.49
C GLN A 96 3.14 -1.59 -6.80
N GLY A 97 3.15 -0.25 -6.77
CA GLY A 97 3.50 0.55 -7.94
C GLY A 97 4.98 0.43 -8.29
N LYS A 98 5.85 0.30 -7.29
CA LYS A 98 7.29 0.06 -7.49
C LYS A 98 7.55 -1.31 -8.11
N ILE A 99 6.88 -2.35 -7.61
CA ILE A 99 6.99 -3.72 -8.15
C ILE A 99 6.59 -3.73 -9.62
N ALA A 100 5.39 -3.24 -9.94
CA ALA A 100 4.91 -3.18 -11.32
C ALA A 100 5.85 -2.38 -12.26
N LYS A 101 6.50 -1.33 -11.75
CA LYS A 101 7.49 -0.57 -12.51
C LYS A 101 8.76 -1.38 -12.76
N VAL A 102 9.26 -2.10 -11.76
CA VAL A 102 10.44 -2.97 -11.89
C VAL A 102 10.16 -4.08 -12.90
N ASP A 103 9.02 -4.76 -12.80
CA ASP A 103 8.62 -5.83 -13.71
C ASP A 103 8.57 -5.33 -15.17
N ARG A 104 7.90 -4.20 -15.40
CA ARG A 104 7.87 -3.57 -16.74
C ARG A 104 9.25 -3.22 -17.27
N LEU A 105 10.16 -2.74 -16.42
CA LEU A 105 11.53 -2.42 -16.84
C LEU A 105 12.32 -3.69 -17.16
N GLN A 106 12.11 -4.77 -16.41
CA GLN A 106 12.74 -6.06 -16.68
C GLN A 106 12.26 -6.66 -18.01
N GLU A 107 10.94 -6.61 -18.28
CA GLU A 107 10.37 -7.02 -19.57
C GLU A 107 11.00 -6.25 -20.73
N GLN A 108 11.06 -4.92 -20.65
CA GLN A 108 11.67 -4.08 -21.69
C GLN A 108 13.16 -4.38 -21.91
N GLN A 109 13.90 -4.67 -20.83
CA GLN A 109 15.30 -5.07 -20.93
C GLN A 109 15.47 -6.45 -21.53
N ALA A 110 14.60 -7.41 -21.22
CA ALA A 110 14.60 -8.74 -21.80
C ALA A 110 14.33 -8.66 -23.32
N GLU A 111 13.28 -7.96 -23.75
CA GLU A 111 12.98 -7.73 -25.17
C GLU A 111 14.16 -7.07 -25.92
N PHE A 112 14.83 -6.10 -25.28
CA PHE A 112 16.00 -5.44 -25.87
C PHE A 112 17.19 -6.40 -26.01
N ARG A 113 17.46 -7.22 -24.99
CA ARG A 113 18.52 -8.25 -25.03
C ARG A 113 18.24 -9.30 -26.10
N GLU A 114 17.00 -9.77 -26.21
CA GLU A 114 16.57 -10.68 -27.27
C GLU A 114 16.79 -10.07 -28.66
N ARG A 115 16.43 -8.80 -28.86
CA ARG A 115 16.65 -8.10 -30.14
C ARG A 115 18.14 -7.98 -30.49
N LEU A 116 19.01 -7.74 -29.52
CA LEU A 116 20.45 -7.65 -29.75
C LEU A 116 21.05 -9.01 -30.13
N LEU A 117 20.65 -10.07 -29.43
CA LEU A 117 21.10 -11.45 -29.72
C LEU A 117 20.57 -11.94 -31.07
N ALA A 118 19.33 -11.61 -31.41
CA ALA A 118 18.72 -11.96 -32.70
C ALA A 118 19.35 -11.24 -33.90
N LYS A 119 20.05 -10.11 -33.69
CA LYS A 119 20.70 -9.34 -34.78
C LYS A 119 21.90 -10.06 -35.41
N GLY A 120 22.30 -11.23 -34.88
CA GLY A 120 23.33 -12.12 -35.43
C GLY A 120 22.81 -13.20 -36.40
N GLU A 121 21.49 -13.44 -36.46
CA GLU A 121 20.88 -14.39 -37.40
C GLU A 121 20.08 -13.62 -38.47
N PRO A 122 20.22 -13.93 -39.77
CA PRO A 122 19.34 -13.38 -40.78
C PRO A 122 17.98 -14.06 -40.65
N ARG A 123 17.00 -13.39 -40.04
CA ARG A 123 15.59 -13.77 -40.14
C ARG A 123 14.76 -12.64 -40.71
N ASP A 124 13.86 -13.03 -41.61
CA ASP A 124 12.80 -12.21 -42.18
C ASP A 124 12.11 -11.43 -41.06
N GLN A 125 12.22 -10.11 -41.13
CA GLN A 125 11.65 -9.22 -40.14
C GLN A 125 10.13 -9.48 -40.09
N PRO A 126 9.52 -9.73 -38.91
CA PRO A 126 8.07 -9.73 -38.83
C PRO A 126 7.60 -8.34 -39.25
N GLU A 127 6.70 -8.31 -40.25
CA GLU A 127 6.11 -7.07 -40.76
C GLU A 127 5.71 -6.22 -39.56
N ARG A 128 6.33 -5.03 -39.48
CA ARG A 128 6.02 -4.02 -38.47
C ARG A 128 4.52 -3.77 -38.62
N SER A 129 3.70 -4.36 -37.75
CA SER A 129 2.25 -4.14 -37.80
C SER A 129 2.04 -2.64 -37.82
N GLU A 130 1.43 -2.17 -38.91
CA GLU A 130 1.28 -0.76 -39.20
C GLU A 130 0.63 -0.12 -37.97
N LYS A 131 1.46 0.57 -37.17
CA LYS A 131 0.96 1.28 -36.00
C LYS A 131 -0.05 2.27 -36.54
N ARG A 132 -1.35 1.98 -36.33
CA ARG A 132 -2.44 2.88 -36.67
C ARG A 132 -2.04 4.24 -36.13
N SER A 133 -1.74 5.16 -37.04
CA SER A 133 -1.39 6.54 -36.73
C SER A 133 -2.58 7.13 -35.98
N THR A 134 -2.54 7.09 -34.66
CA THR A 134 -3.50 7.81 -33.83
C THR A 134 -3.18 9.28 -34.05
N LYS A 135 -3.95 9.93 -34.93
CA LYS A 135 -3.95 11.39 -35.12
C LYS A 135 -3.88 12.02 -33.74
N TRP A 136 -2.76 12.69 -33.47
CA TRP A 136 -2.60 13.44 -32.24
C TRP A 136 -3.79 14.40 -32.12
N PRO A 137 -4.53 14.38 -31.00
CA PRO A 137 -5.62 15.31 -30.80
C PRO A 137 -5.03 16.73 -30.85
N LYS A 138 -5.43 17.51 -31.85
CA LYS A 138 -5.08 18.93 -31.95
C LYS A 138 -5.73 19.64 -30.78
N ARG A 139 -5.02 19.78 -29.66
CA ARG A 139 -5.46 20.61 -28.55
C ARG A 139 -5.49 22.06 -29.06
N PRO A 140 -6.64 22.75 -29.06
CA PRO A 140 -6.65 24.17 -29.37
C PRO A 140 -5.91 24.90 -28.25
N PHE A 141 -4.82 25.58 -28.59
CA PHE A 141 -4.20 26.53 -27.67
C PHE A 141 -5.21 27.65 -27.42
N SER A 142 -5.70 27.77 -26.19
CA SER A 142 -6.51 28.90 -25.77
C SER A 142 -5.67 30.17 -25.94
N LYS A 143 -6.03 31.03 -26.89
CA LYS A 143 -5.45 32.37 -26.99
C LYS A 143 -5.71 33.08 -25.66
N LYS A 144 -4.66 33.41 -24.91
CA LYS A 144 -4.75 34.33 -23.78
C LYS A 144 -5.28 35.65 -24.33
N GLU A 145 -6.52 35.96 -23.99
CA GLU A 145 -7.11 37.27 -24.25
C GLU A 145 -6.33 38.28 -23.40
N ASN A 146 -5.65 39.20 -24.06
CA ASN A 146 -4.91 40.29 -23.43
C ASN A 146 -5.91 41.19 -22.71
N ARG A 147 -6.13 40.92 -21.42
CA ARG A 147 -6.81 41.83 -20.51
C ARG A 147 -5.85 42.99 -20.22
N ARG A 148 -5.92 44.03 -21.06
CA ARG A 148 -5.28 45.33 -20.78
C ARG A 148 -5.91 45.92 -19.51
N VAL A 149 -5.03 46.34 -18.60
CA VAL A 149 -5.30 47.18 -17.44
C VAL A 149 -5.64 48.59 -17.91
#